data_AF-A0A7C5VB91-F1
#
_entry.id   AF-A0A7C5VB91-F1
#
_cell.length_a   1.000
_cell.length_b   1.000
_cell.length_c   1.000
_cell.angle_alpha   90.00
_cell.angle_beta   90.00
_cell.angle_gamma   90.00
#
_symmetry.space_group_name_H-M   'P 1'
#
loop_
_entity.id
_entity.type
_entity.pdbx_description
1 polymer ?
#
loop_
_entity_poly.entity_id
_entity_poly.type
_entity_poly.pdbx_seq_one_letter_code
_entity_poly.pdbx_strand_id
1 'polypeptide(L)'
;MSPNRLRRGFTFVELCLGLVITSLVMSALAAFTLAMSAAWKQAEQTQSATVIANQVSAVLQDQIRQARLLGGWRAGSINGSGENAAVMLWKEAADGDGIIQDTELSLIEFDPGGHRLVIYPAGQGLGVNVPYSTFATTSVIDSFKAGRTARPLARGIWGASFKVSGTGSGQVPRLQFALRIVPEKRDDNGGVSPDAKARPLIQYGVATLRAPAAIPGF
;
A
#
# COMPACT_ATOMS: atom_id res chain seq x y z
N MET A 1 -23.96 -31.34 -74.04
CA MET A 1 -22.50 -31.14 -74.17
C MET A 1 -22.01 -30.40 -72.93
N SER A 2 -21.34 -31.09 -72.01
CA SER A 2 -20.78 -30.47 -70.80
C SER A 2 -19.31 -30.11 -71.08
N PRO A 3 -18.87 -28.85 -70.91
CA PRO A 3 -17.49 -28.47 -71.16
C PRO A 3 -16.56 -29.13 -70.14
N ASN A 4 -15.59 -29.90 -70.65
CA ASN A 4 -14.49 -30.46 -69.87
C ASN A 4 -13.67 -29.33 -69.23
N ARG A 5 -13.88 -29.07 -67.94
CA ARG A 5 -13.05 -28.16 -67.15
C ARG A 5 -11.67 -28.80 -66.97
N LEU A 6 -10.67 -28.28 -67.67
CA LEU A 6 -9.26 -28.63 -67.46
C LEU A 6 -8.87 -28.28 -66.01
N ARG A 7 -8.69 -29.30 -65.18
CA ARG A 7 -8.13 -29.16 -63.84
C ARG A 7 -6.61 -28.99 -63.97
N ARG A 8 -6.13 -27.75 -63.91
CA ARG A 8 -4.70 -27.46 -63.76
C ARG A 8 -4.34 -27.55 -62.28
N GLY A 9 -3.38 -28.41 -61.94
CA GLY A 9 -2.79 -28.47 -60.60
C GLY A 9 -1.84 -27.30 -60.36
N PHE A 10 -1.71 -26.89 -59.11
CA PHE A 10 -0.74 -25.88 -58.69
C PHE A 10 0.69 -26.38 -58.90
N THR A 11 1.58 -25.50 -59.35
CA THR A 11 3.02 -25.82 -59.43
C THR A 11 3.64 -25.82 -58.03
N PHE A 12 4.70 -26.60 -57.82
CA PHE A 12 5.39 -26.70 -56.53
C PHE A 12 5.85 -25.32 -56.00
N VAL A 13 6.34 -24.45 -56.89
CA VAL A 13 6.80 -23.09 -56.56
C VAL A 13 5.65 -22.23 -56.02
N GLU A 14 4.48 -22.28 -56.65
CA GLU A 14 3.31 -21.53 -56.18
C GLU A 14 2.85 -22.01 -54.78
N LEU A 15 2.97 -23.31 -54.50
CA LEU A 15 2.66 -23.86 -53.17
C LEU A 15 3.68 -23.39 -52.11
N CYS A 16 4.97 -23.40 -52.42
CA CYS A 16 6.01 -22.87 -51.51
C CYS A 16 5.79 -21.38 -51.23
N LEU A 17 5.47 -20.58 -52.24
CA LEU A 17 5.20 -19.15 -52.07
C LEU A 17 3.96 -18.92 -51.19
N GLY A 18 2.90 -19.73 -51.38
CA GLY A 18 1.73 -19.73 -50.51
C GLY A 18 2.07 -20.04 -49.05
N LEU A 19 2.90 -21.06 -48.79
CA LEU A 19 3.34 -21.42 -47.44
C LEU A 19 4.18 -20.32 -46.76
N VAL A 20 5.06 -19.65 -47.51
CA VAL A 20 5.85 -18.54 -46.97
C VAL A 20 4.94 -17.38 -46.56
N ILE A 21 3.99 -17.00 -47.42
CA ILE A 21 3.05 -15.92 -47.09
C ILE A 21 2.20 -16.27 -45.87
N THR A 22 1.64 -17.48 -45.81
CA THR A 22 0.82 -17.88 -44.64
C THR A 22 1.65 -17.94 -43.36
N SER A 23 2.89 -18.42 -43.42
CA SER A 23 3.79 -18.41 -42.27
C SER A 23 4.11 -16.99 -41.79
N LEU A 24 4.32 -16.04 -42.71
CA LEU A 24 4.59 -14.65 -42.39
C LEU A 24 3.37 -13.99 -41.74
N VAL A 25 2.17 -14.19 -42.28
CA VAL A 25 0.93 -13.68 -41.70
C VAL A 25 0.66 -14.29 -40.32
N MET A 26 0.85 -15.60 -40.15
CA MET A 26 0.70 -16.27 -38.85
C MET A 26 1.72 -15.74 -37.83
N SER A 27 2.96 -15.48 -38.25
CA SER A 27 3.99 -14.90 -37.37
C SER A 27 3.62 -13.48 -36.94
N ALA A 28 3.06 -12.67 -37.83
CA ALA A 28 2.60 -11.31 -37.53
C ALA A 28 1.42 -11.32 -36.54
N LEU A 29 0.46 -12.24 -36.75
CA LEU A 29 -0.66 -12.42 -35.82
C LEU A 29 -0.19 -12.89 -34.45
N ALA A 30 0.78 -13.80 -34.39
CA ALA A 30 1.37 -14.27 -33.13
C ALA A 30 2.11 -13.13 -32.39
N ALA A 31 2.87 -12.30 -33.10
CA ALA A 31 3.53 -11.14 -32.51
C ALA A 31 2.51 -10.12 -31.97
N PHE A 32 1.42 -9.89 -32.71
CA PHE A 32 0.35 -8.99 -32.29
C PHE A 32 -0.39 -9.50 -31.04
N THR A 33 -0.73 -10.79 -30.97
CA THR A 33 -1.40 -11.37 -29.79
C THR A 33 -0.49 -11.35 -28.56
N LEU A 34 0.81 -11.59 -28.72
CA LEU A 34 1.80 -11.44 -27.64
C LEU A 34 1.87 -10.00 -27.14
N ALA A 35 1.90 -9.01 -28.04
CA ALA A 35 1.90 -7.61 -27.66
C ALA A 35 0.60 -7.21 -26.92
N MET A 36 -0.56 -7.67 -27.39
CA MET A 36 -1.86 -7.42 -26.75
C MET A 36 -1.92 -8.04 -25.34
N SER A 37 -1.43 -9.28 -25.19
CA SER A 37 -1.34 -9.94 -23.88
C SER A 37 -0.44 -9.17 -22.91
N ALA A 38 0.71 -8.66 -23.37
CA ALA A 38 1.58 -7.83 -22.55
C ALA A 38 0.90 -6.52 -22.12
N ALA A 39 0.14 -5.87 -23.02
CA ALA A 39 -0.60 -4.65 -22.73
C ALA A 39 -1.69 -4.87 -21.66
N TRP A 40 -2.45 -5.96 -21.75
CA TRP A 40 -3.46 -6.31 -20.74
C TRP A 40 -2.85 -6.59 -19.38
N LYS A 41 -1.73 -7.35 -19.35
CA LYS A 41 -1.02 -7.63 -18.09
C LYS A 41 -0.55 -6.34 -17.41
N GLN A 42 -0.05 -5.39 -18.19
CA GLN A 42 0.37 -4.09 -17.66
C GLN A 42 -0.81 -3.25 -17.15
N ALA A 43 -1.95 -3.28 -17.85
CA ALA A 43 -3.17 -2.61 -17.42
C ALA A 43 -3.70 -3.19 -16.10
N GLU A 44 -3.74 -4.52 -15.97
CA GLU A 44 -4.16 -5.23 -14.75
C GLU A 44 -3.28 -4.88 -13.56
N GLN A 45 -1.96 -4.88 -13.74
CA GLN A 45 -1.00 -4.48 -12.69
C GLN A 45 -1.24 -3.04 -12.20
N THR A 46 -1.51 -2.11 -13.13
CA THR A 46 -1.77 -0.70 -12.80
C THR A 46 -3.08 -0.52 -12.06
N GLN A 47 -4.13 -1.23 -12.50
CA GLN A 47 -5.44 -1.21 -11.86
C GLN A 47 -5.37 -1.79 -10.44
N SER A 48 -4.69 -2.92 -10.27
CA SER A 48 -4.50 -3.57 -8.97
C SER A 48 -3.79 -2.65 -7.96
N ALA A 49 -2.67 -2.03 -8.36
CA ALA A 49 -1.95 -1.08 -7.50
C ALA A 49 -2.82 0.11 -7.07
N THR A 50 -3.67 0.62 -7.98
CA THR A 50 -4.59 1.73 -7.71
C THR A 50 -5.69 1.33 -6.72
N VAL A 51 -6.26 0.12 -6.85
CA VAL A 51 -7.26 -0.40 -5.91
C VAL A 51 -6.65 -0.55 -4.52
N ILE A 52 -5.44 -1.13 -4.42
CA ILE A 52 -4.71 -1.24 -3.16
C ILE A 52 -4.48 0.16 -2.57
N ALA A 53 -3.96 1.11 -3.35
CA ALA A 53 -3.69 2.48 -2.91
C ALA A 53 -4.92 3.17 -2.30
N ASN A 54 -6.07 3.05 -2.96
CA ASN A 54 -7.33 3.62 -2.50
C ASN A 54 -7.81 2.93 -1.21
N GLN A 55 -7.72 1.60 -1.14
CA GLN A 55 -8.11 0.84 0.04
C GLN A 55 -7.24 1.22 1.25
N VAL A 56 -5.91 1.26 1.10
CA VAL A 56 -5.01 1.65 2.19
C VAL A 56 -5.28 3.08 2.64
N SER A 57 -5.48 3.99 1.71
CA SER A 57 -5.79 5.39 2.02
C SER A 57 -7.09 5.52 2.80
N ALA A 58 -8.13 4.78 2.42
CA ALA A 58 -9.41 4.77 3.13
C ALA A 58 -9.27 4.19 4.55
N VAL A 59 -8.56 3.07 4.70
CA VAL A 59 -8.31 2.45 6.01
C VAL A 59 -7.50 3.38 6.91
N LEU A 60 -6.44 4.00 6.40
CA LEU A 60 -5.68 5.00 7.15
C LEU A 60 -6.54 6.18 7.57
N GLN A 61 -7.31 6.75 6.65
CA GLN A 61 -8.21 7.86 6.96
C GLN A 61 -9.24 7.48 8.03
N ASP A 62 -9.80 6.28 7.97
CA ASP A 62 -10.73 5.77 8.99
C ASP A 62 -10.05 5.64 10.37
N GLN A 63 -8.88 5.00 10.43
CA GLN A 63 -8.13 4.86 11.68
C GLN A 63 -7.75 6.21 12.31
N ILE A 64 -7.34 7.18 11.49
CA ILE A 64 -7.02 8.53 11.97
C ILE A 64 -8.27 9.30 12.37
N ARG A 65 -9.41 9.12 11.69
CA ARG A 65 -10.67 9.76 12.07
C ARG A 65 -11.21 9.26 13.40
N GLN A 66 -10.93 8.01 13.75
CA GLN A 66 -11.30 7.39 15.04
C GLN A 66 -10.40 7.83 16.21
N ALA A 67 -9.23 8.41 15.93
CA ALA A 67 -8.36 8.93 16.96
C ALA A 67 -8.89 10.27 17.50
N ARG A 68 -8.62 10.55 18.78
CA ARG A 68 -8.85 11.85 19.42
C ARG A 68 -7.59 12.71 19.44
N LEU A 69 -6.41 12.10 19.55
CA LEU A 69 -5.12 12.78 19.45
C LEU A 69 -4.10 11.94 18.66
N LEU A 70 -3.14 12.64 18.07
CA LEU A 70 -1.93 12.06 17.50
C LEU A 70 -0.76 12.32 18.46
N GLY A 71 0.04 11.30 18.73
CA GLY A 71 1.19 11.35 19.63
C GLY A 71 2.51 11.40 18.87
N GLY A 72 3.54 10.79 19.47
CA GLY A 72 4.85 10.63 18.85
C GLY A 72 4.73 10.01 17.46
N TRP A 73 5.53 10.55 16.52
CA TRP A 73 5.57 10.06 15.15
C TRP A 73 7.00 9.98 14.63
N ARG A 74 7.25 9.03 13.74
CA ARG A 74 8.46 8.94 12.92
C ARG A 74 8.09 9.22 11.49
N ALA A 75 8.84 10.13 10.87
CA ALA A 75 8.53 10.58 9.52
C ALA A 75 8.72 9.48 8.48
N GLY A 76 9.65 8.55 8.72
CA GLY A 76 10.03 7.49 7.81
C GLY A 76 10.54 7.95 6.45
N SER A 77 10.67 7.00 5.52
CA SER A 77 11.20 7.23 4.17
C SER A 77 10.43 6.46 3.11
N ILE A 78 10.04 7.15 2.04
CA ILE A 78 9.43 6.57 0.84
C ILE A 78 10.40 5.60 0.14
N ASN A 79 11.72 5.79 0.33
CA ASN A 79 12.75 4.99 -0.32
C ASN A 79 13.31 3.88 0.58
N GLY A 80 12.79 3.71 1.80
CA GLY A 80 13.25 2.67 2.73
C GLY A 80 14.64 2.92 3.34
N SER A 81 15.22 4.11 3.17
CA SER A 81 16.56 4.47 3.61
C SER A 81 16.64 5.06 5.02
N GLY A 82 15.54 5.07 5.78
CA GLY A 82 15.43 5.72 7.08
C GLY A 82 14.66 4.87 8.09
N GLU A 83 14.36 5.45 9.25
CA GLU A 83 13.51 4.80 10.26
C GLU A 83 12.14 4.42 9.69
N ASN A 84 11.48 3.46 10.33
CA ASN A 84 10.12 3.07 9.96
C ASN A 84 9.16 4.25 10.19
N ALA A 85 8.30 4.54 9.22
CA ALA A 85 7.23 5.51 9.41
C ALA A 85 6.26 4.97 10.47
N ALA A 86 6.01 5.75 11.49
CA ALA A 86 5.20 5.33 12.63
C ALA A 86 4.42 6.51 13.21
N VAL A 87 3.22 6.28 13.72
CA VAL A 87 2.42 7.31 14.40
C VAL A 87 1.57 6.70 15.51
N MET A 88 1.69 7.28 16.70
CA MET A 88 0.86 6.95 17.85
C MET A 88 -0.51 7.62 17.74
N LEU A 89 -1.55 6.86 18.05
CA LEU A 89 -2.94 7.30 18.06
C LEU A 89 -3.51 7.06 19.45
N TRP A 90 -4.16 8.07 20.02
CA TRP A 90 -5.04 7.87 21.16
C TRP A 90 -6.46 7.76 20.65
N LYS A 91 -7.05 6.58 20.79
CA LYS A 91 -8.44 6.29 20.40
C LYS A 91 -9.38 6.67 21.55
N GLU A 92 -10.67 6.60 21.27
CA GLU A 92 -11.73 7.03 22.18
C GLU A 92 -11.53 6.52 23.61
N ALA A 93 -11.79 7.41 24.58
CA ALA A 93 -11.62 7.08 25.99
C ALA A 93 -12.77 6.18 26.42
N ALA A 94 -12.48 4.97 26.90
CA ALA A 94 -13.51 4.02 27.32
C ALA A 94 -14.30 4.57 28.51
N ASP A 95 -13.61 5.31 29.39
CA ASP A 95 -14.15 5.80 30.65
C ASP A 95 -14.51 7.29 30.62
N GLY A 96 -14.16 8.00 29.54
CA GLY A 96 -14.47 9.42 29.35
C GLY A 96 -13.73 10.39 30.28
N ASP A 97 -12.74 9.92 31.03
CA ASP A 97 -11.95 10.70 32.02
C ASP A 97 -10.99 11.73 31.38
N GLY A 98 -10.75 11.61 30.06
CA GLY A 98 -9.83 12.48 29.33
C GLY A 98 -8.36 12.20 29.65
N ILE A 99 -8.06 11.06 30.29
CA ILE A 99 -6.70 10.63 30.60
C ILE A 99 -6.26 9.64 29.53
N ILE A 100 -5.03 9.77 29.04
CA ILE A 100 -4.50 8.84 28.04
C ILE A 100 -4.14 7.53 28.77
N GLN A 101 -4.84 6.46 28.44
CA GLN A 101 -4.58 5.13 28.98
C GLN A 101 -3.99 4.20 27.90
N ASP A 102 -3.12 3.27 28.27
CA ASP A 102 -2.47 2.34 27.34
C ASP A 102 -3.45 1.40 26.60
N THR A 103 -4.60 1.15 27.22
CA THR A 103 -5.76 0.42 26.66
C THR A 103 -6.50 1.18 25.57
N GLU A 104 -6.18 2.45 25.36
CA GLU A 104 -6.82 3.33 24.38
C GLU A 104 -5.83 3.74 23.28
N LEU A 105 -4.57 3.38 23.44
CA LEU A 105 -3.53 3.69 22.47
C LEU A 105 -3.50 2.68 21.33
N SER A 106 -3.15 3.14 20.15
CA SER A 106 -2.77 2.27 19.04
C SER A 106 -1.65 2.89 18.25
N LEU A 107 -0.83 2.04 17.64
CA LEU A 107 0.31 2.48 16.85
C LEU A 107 0.13 1.98 15.43
N ILE A 108 0.24 2.89 14.46
CA ILE A 108 0.38 2.53 13.06
C ILE A 108 1.86 2.61 12.71
N GLU A 109 2.41 1.53 12.16
CA GLU A 109 3.82 1.46 11.73
C GLU A 109 3.92 0.83 10.34
N PHE A 110 4.90 1.28 9.57
CA PHE A 110 5.37 0.61 8.38
C PHE A 110 6.40 -0.48 8.73
N ASP A 111 6.08 -1.72 8.40
CA ASP A 111 6.97 -2.88 8.55
C ASP A 111 7.74 -3.11 7.23
N PRO A 112 9.04 -2.74 7.16
CA PRO A 112 9.82 -2.88 5.94
C PRO A 112 10.15 -4.34 5.61
N GLY A 113 10.20 -5.23 6.61
CA GLY A 113 10.50 -6.66 6.39
C GLY A 113 9.31 -7.42 5.80
N GLY A 114 8.09 -7.00 6.17
CA GLY A 114 6.85 -7.58 5.65
C GLY A 114 6.19 -6.80 4.49
N HIS A 115 6.80 -5.69 4.04
CA HIS A 115 6.26 -4.79 3.01
C HIS A 115 4.79 -4.41 3.24
N ARG A 116 4.48 -4.03 4.48
CA ARG A 116 3.11 -3.88 4.94
C ARG A 116 2.96 -2.75 5.94
N LEU A 117 1.78 -2.16 5.96
CA LEU A 117 1.35 -1.33 7.06
C LEU A 117 0.76 -2.23 8.14
N VAL A 118 1.17 -2.02 9.39
CA VAL A 118 0.66 -2.74 10.54
C VAL A 118 0.05 -1.79 11.55
N ILE A 119 -0.91 -2.30 12.32
CA ILE A 119 -1.43 -1.65 13.51
C ILE A 119 -1.12 -2.52 14.72
N TYR A 120 -0.51 -1.92 15.74
CA TYR A 120 -0.43 -2.51 17.07
C TYR A 120 -1.66 -2.02 17.84
N PRO A 121 -2.55 -2.93 18.25
CA PRO A 121 -3.73 -2.56 19.02
C PRO A 121 -3.33 -2.09 20.43
N ALA A 122 -4.30 -1.54 21.14
CA ALA A 122 -4.22 -1.31 22.57
C ALA A 122 -3.78 -2.56 23.33
N GLY A 123 -3.04 -2.36 24.42
CA GLY A 123 -2.47 -3.45 25.19
C GLY A 123 -1.85 -2.96 26.50
N GLN A 124 -0.97 -3.78 27.08
CA GLN A 124 -0.25 -3.43 28.30
C GLN A 124 1.24 -3.20 28.01
N GLY A 125 1.82 -2.14 28.56
CA GLY A 125 3.25 -1.81 28.42
C GLY A 125 3.65 -0.39 28.82
N LEU A 126 2.74 0.58 28.81
CA LEU A 126 3.04 1.98 29.16
C LEU A 126 2.49 2.43 30.53
N GLY A 127 1.63 1.63 31.17
CA GLY A 127 1.00 1.93 32.46
C GLY A 127 -0.46 2.37 32.33
N VAL A 128 -1.11 2.62 33.46
CA VAL A 128 -2.55 2.99 33.51
C VAL A 128 -2.78 4.42 33.02
N ASN A 129 -1.88 5.34 33.37
CA ASN A 129 -1.92 6.74 32.97
C ASN A 129 -0.64 7.08 32.23
N VAL A 130 -0.75 7.48 30.96
CA VAL A 130 0.35 7.87 30.10
C VAL A 130 0.33 9.39 29.96
N PRO A 131 1.26 10.13 30.59
CA PRO A 131 1.32 11.58 30.44
C PRO A 131 1.48 11.99 28.97
N TYR A 132 0.86 13.10 28.57
CA TYR A 132 0.98 13.60 27.19
C TYR A 132 2.43 13.83 26.76
N SER A 133 3.27 14.31 27.68
CA SER A 133 4.72 14.49 27.44
C SER A 133 5.41 13.19 27.07
N THR A 134 5.01 12.05 27.63
CA THR A 134 5.49 10.72 27.25
C THR A 134 4.89 10.28 25.92
N PHE A 135 3.56 10.41 25.77
CA PHE A 135 2.83 10.02 24.56
C PHE A 135 3.30 10.76 23.29
N ALA A 136 3.75 12.00 23.42
CA ALA A 136 4.23 12.82 22.30
C ALA A 136 5.68 12.51 21.87
N THR A 137 6.43 11.71 22.64
CA THR A 137 7.84 11.39 22.33
C THR A 137 7.97 10.26 21.31
N THR A 138 9.03 10.27 20.51
CA THR A 138 9.29 9.19 19.54
C THR A 138 9.77 7.89 20.17
N SER A 139 10.28 7.93 21.40
CA SER A 139 10.70 6.75 22.17
C SER A 139 9.53 5.89 22.63
N VAL A 140 8.34 6.49 22.82
CA VAL A 140 7.13 5.75 23.23
C VAL A 140 6.74 4.68 22.21
N ILE A 141 7.10 4.88 20.93
CA ILE A 141 6.80 3.95 19.83
C ILE A 141 7.47 2.61 20.06
N ASP A 142 8.74 2.59 20.49
CA ASP A 142 9.44 1.33 20.73
C ASP A 142 8.95 0.64 22.01
N SER A 143 8.71 1.42 23.08
CA SER A 143 8.15 0.90 24.32
C SER A 143 6.74 0.33 24.13
N PHE A 144 5.90 0.96 23.31
CA PHE A 144 4.55 0.47 23.01
C PHE A 144 4.56 -0.88 22.27
N LYS A 145 5.59 -1.17 21.47
CA LYS A 145 5.64 -2.45 20.74
C LYS A 145 5.96 -3.66 21.62
N ALA A 146 6.59 -3.44 22.77
CA ALA A 146 6.98 -4.52 23.67
C ALA A 146 5.74 -5.35 24.07
N GLY A 147 5.80 -6.66 23.81
CA GLY A 147 4.73 -7.60 24.17
C GLY A 147 3.47 -7.55 23.30
N ARG A 148 3.43 -6.76 22.23
CA ARG A 148 2.25 -6.65 21.35
C ARG A 148 2.44 -7.35 20.01
N THR A 149 1.37 -7.99 19.53
CA THR A 149 1.33 -8.60 18.21
C THR A 149 0.77 -7.62 17.19
N ALA A 150 1.56 -7.34 16.15
CA ALA A 150 1.17 -6.49 15.04
C ALA A 150 0.05 -7.13 14.21
N ARG A 151 -0.98 -6.36 13.83
CA ARG A 151 -2.03 -6.77 12.89
C ARG A 151 -1.82 -6.09 11.55
N PRO A 152 -1.77 -6.83 10.42
CA PRO A 152 -1.59 -6.20 9.11
C PRO A 152 -2.84 -5.38 8.73
N LEU A 153 -2.63 -4.12 8.36
CA LEU A 153 -3.66 -3.25 7.77
C LEU A 153 -3.68 -3.37 6.25
N ALA A 154 -2.50 -3.38 5.64
CA ALA A 154 -2.33 -3.41 4.19
C ALA A 154 -0.98 -4.02 3.79
N ARG A 155 -0.90 -4.62 2.62
CA ARG A 155 0.31 -5.25 2.05
C ARG A 155 0.72 -4.56 0.74
N GLY A 156 1.86 -4.93 0.18
CA GLY A 156 2.37 -4.33 -1.06
C GLY A 156 2.90 -2.90 -0.90
N ILE A 157 3.25 -2.51 0.33
CA ILE A 157 3.79 -1.19 0.64
C ILE A 157 5.29 -1.33 0.82
N TRP A 158 6.05 -0.58 0.03
CA TRP A 158 7.51 -0.65 -0.03
C TRP A 158 8.20 0.55 0.60
N GLY A 159 7.42 1.57 0.94
CA GLY A 159 7.89 2.74 1.65
C GLY A 159 6.71 3.53 2.16
N ALA A 160 6.90 4.19 3.28
CA ALA A 160 5.90 5.07 3.86
C ALA A 160 6.61 6.29 4.43
N SER A 161 5.94 7.43 4.35
CA SER A 161 6.32 8.63 5.07
C SER A 161 5.10 9.26 5.72
N PHE A 162 5.25 9.68 6.97
CA PHE A 162 4.22 10.33 7.77
C PHE A 162 4.69 11.73 8.17
N LYS A 163 3.77 12.69 8.19
CA LYS A 163 4.05 14.02 8.70
C LYS A 163 2.83 14.50 9.46
N VAL A 164 3.02 14.75 10.75
CA VAL A 164 1.99 15.31 11.61
C VAL A 164 2.13 16.83 11.62
N SER A 165 1.00 17.53 11.56
CA SER A 165 0.91 18.97 11.79
C SER A 165 -0.29 19.29 12.68
N GLY A 166 -0.31 20.49 13.29
CA GLY A 166 -1.46 20.90 14.09
C GLY A 166 -1.49 20.33 15.51
N THR A 167 -0.34 20.05 16.13
CA THR A 167 -0.22 19.41 17.46
C THR A 167 -0.32 20.39 18.64
N GLY A 168 -0.53 21.68 18.39
CA GLY A 168 -0.67 22.69 19.44
C GLY A 168 -2.07 22.73 20.08
N SER A 169 -2.19 23.37 21.24
CA SER A 169 -3.46 23.62 21.92
C SER A 169 -4.41 24.40 21.01
N GLY A 170 -5.54 23.79 20.63
CA GLY A 170 -6.59 24.43 19.80
C GLY A 170 -6.44 24.25 18.28
N GLN A 171 -5.41 23.54 17.82
CA GLN A 171 -5.31 23.15 16.41
C GLN A 171 -5.97 21.78 16.20
N VAL A 172 -6.46 21.52 14.97
CA VAL A 172 -6.96 20.19 14.57
C VAL A 172 -5.77 19.41 14.01
N PRO A 173 -5.23 18.40 14.71
CA PRO A 173 -4.08 17.68 14.20
C PRO A 173 -4.42 16.97 12.88
N ARG A 174 -3.45 16.97 11.97
CA ARG A 174 -3.55 16.38 10.63
C ARG A 174 -2.37 15.47 10.40
N LEU A 175 -2.64 14.29 9.84
CA LEU A 175 -1.62 13.38 9.35
C LEU A 175 -1.56 13.49 7.82
N GLN A 176 -0.43 13.93 7.30
CA GLN A 176 -0.09 13.78 5.89
C GLN A 176 0.68 12.48 5.73
N PHE A 177 0.38 11.71 4.68
CA PHE A 177 1.09 10.48 4.39
C PHE A 177 1.41 10.33 2.91
N ALA A 178 2.52 9.64 2.65
CA ALA A 178 2.92 9.19 1.33
C ALA A 178 3.28 7.71 1.39
N LEU A 179 2.68 6.90 0.52
CA LEU A 179 2.88 5.45 0.46
C LEU A 179 3.44 5.09 -0.91
N ARG A 180 4.53 4.33 -0.93
CA ARG A 180 5.08 3.73 -2.14
C ARG A 180 4.55 2.32 -2.27
N ILE A 181 3.75 2.09 -3.30
CA ILE A 181 3.14 0.80 -3.61
C ILE A 181 3.84 0.24 -4.84
N VAL A 182 4.31 -0.99 -4.75
CA VAL A 182 4.95 -1.68 -5.88
C VAL A 182 4.13 -2.95 -6.12
N PRO A 183 3.67 -3.18 -7.36
CA PRO A 183 3.05 -4.44 -7.72
C PRO A 183 3.96 -5.61 -7.35
N GLU A 184 3.39 -6.55 -6.61
CA GLU A 184 4.09 -7.75 -6.19
C GLU A 184 4.08 -8.78 -7.34
N LYS A 185 5.23 -9.38 -7.60
CA LYS A 185 5.36 -10.57 -8.43
C LYS A 185 5.50 -11.77 -7.52
N ARG A 186 4.58 -12.73 -7.68
CA ARG A 186 4.70 -14.04 -7.07
C ARG A 186 5.66 -14.89 -7.90
N ASP A 187 6.65 -15.49 -7.25
CA ASP A 187 7.53 -16.48 -7.87
C ASP A 187 6.88 -17.88 -7.87
N ASP A 188 7.51 -18.82 -8.59
CA ASP A 188 7.01 -20.18 -8.73
C ASP A 188 7.01 -20.97 -7.40
N ASN A 189 7.78 -20.51 -6.41
CA ASN A 189 7.84 -21.07 -5.05
C ASN A 189 6.85 -20.39 -4.09
N GLY A 190 6.00 -19.48 -4.59
CA GLY A 190 5.03 -18.74 -3.80
C GLY A 190 5.63 -17.57 -3.00
N GLY A 191 6.92 -17.29 -3.14
CA GLY A 191 7.59 -16.10 -2.65
C GLY A 191 7.05 -14.84 -3.32
N VAL A 192 7.09 -13.74 -2.58
CA VAL A 192 6.55 -12.44 -3.00
C VAL A 192 7.71 -11.48 -3.10
N SER A 193 7.92 -10.90 -4.28
CA SER A 193 9.01 -9.97 -4.56
C SER A 193 8.47 -8.75 -5.33
N PRO A 194 9.15 -7.60 -5.28
CA PRO A 194 8.71 -6.44 -6.05
C PRO A 194 8.95 -6.75 -7.53
N ASP A 195 7.97 -6.45 -8.40
CA ASP A 195 8.22 -6.51 -9.83
C ASP A 195 9.17 -5.38 -10.21
N ALA A 196 10.46 -5.69 -10.41
CA ALA A 196 11.49 -4.72 -10.76
C ALA A 196 11.20 -3.94 -12.06
N LYS A 197 10.31 -4.47 -12.92
CA LYS A 197 9.86 -3.80 -14.14
C LYS A 197 8.62 -2.94 -13.91
N ALA A 198 7.87 -3.18 -12.84
CA ALA A 198 6.70 -2.39 -12.52
C ALA A 198 7.11 -1.01 -12.00
N ARG A 199 6.37 0.01 -12.43
CA ARG A 199 6.57 1.36 -11.93
C ARG A 199 5.94 1.46 -10.53
N PRO A 200 6.68 1.97 -9.52
CA PRO A 200 6.09 2.22 -8.21
C PRO A 200 4.99 3.29 -8.35
N LEU A 201 3.85 3.05 -7.72
CA LEU A 201 2.80 4.05 -7.52
C LEU A 201 3.07 4.76 -6.19
N ILE A 202 3.13 6.09 -6.20
CA ILE A 202 3.19 6.87 -4.96
C ILE A 202 1.82 7.46 -4.69
N GLN A 203 1.20 7.00 -3.62
CA GLN A 203 -0.09 7.49 -3.14
C GLN A 203 0.14 8.52 -2.05
N TYR A 204 -0.44 9.71 -2.22
CA TYR A 204 -0.45 10.75 -1.20
C TYR A 204 -1.83 10.86 -0.58
N GLY A 205 -1.88 11.27 0.69
CA GLY A 205 -3.13 11.54 1.37
C GLY A 205 -2.96 12.41 2.59
N VAL A 206 -4.09 12.96 3.03
CA VAL A 206 -4.20 13.70 4.29
C VAL A 206 -5.40 13.16 5.03
N ALA A 207 -5.22 12.91 6.33
CA ALA A 207 -6.28 12.56 7.25
C ALA A 207 -6.33 13.59 8.38
N THR A 208 -7.53 13.99 8.75
CA THR A 208 -7.79 14.89 9.87
C THR A 208 -8.61 14.15 10.92
N LEU A 209 -8.31 14.39 12.19
CA LEU A 209 -9.09 13.86 13.30
C LEU A 209 -10.53 14.37 13.21
N ARG A 210 -11.52 13.55 13.58
CA ARG A 210 -12.94 13.95 13.54
C ARG A 210 -13.31 14.85 14.71
N ALA A 211 -12.83 14.52 15.91
CA ALA A 211 -13.15 15.20 17.16
C ALA A 211 -11.89 15.29 18.03
N PRO A 212 -11.01 16.28 17.80
CA PRO A 212 -9.78 16.40 18.55
C PRO A 212 -10.09 16.68 20.02
N ALA A 213 -9.49 15.91 20.92
CA ALA A 213 -9.56 16.20 22.35
C ALA A 213 -8.65 17.37 22.71
N ALA A 214 -8.96 18.09 23.79
CA ALA A 214 -7.98 18.99 24.40
C ALA A 214 -6.78 18.18 24.90
N ILE A 215 -5.59 18.78 24.86
CA ILE A 215 -4.37 18.13 25.34
C ILE A 215 -4.49 18.00 26.87
N PRO A 216 -4.45 16.79 27.45
CA PRO A 216 -4.57 16.63 28.90
C PRO A 216 -3.41 17.32 29.62
N GLY A 217 -3.73 18.19 30.58
CA GLY A 217 -2.74 18.88 31.42
C GLY A 217 -2.19 20.21 30.88
N PHE A 218 -2.82 20.79 29.85
CA PHE A 218 -2.60 22.16 29.38
C PHE A 218 -3.86 23.01 29.48
#